data_AF-A0A2V6P717-F1
#
_entry.id   AF-A0A2V6P717-F1
#
_cell.length_a   1.000
_cell.length_b   1.000
_cell.length_c   1.000
_cell.angle_alpha   90.00
_cell.angle_beta   90.00
_cell.angle_gamma   90.00
#
_symmetry.space_group_name_H-M   'P 1'
#
loop_
_entity.id
_entity.type
_entity.pdbx_description
1 polymer ?
#
loop_
_entity_poly.entity_id
_entity_poly.type
_entity_poly.pdbx_seq_one_letter_code
_entity_poly.pdbx_strand_id
1 'polypeptide(L)'
;GSEITLTTDIQEHPLPKSEQPAVQVNVVAPDFFKTLRVPLLRGRDFTERDDTNAPPVAIVTQSFVNKYFRGENALGKRIKPSGSVTPGEPPMREIVGVVGDLHLTTLREAAQPQIYIPHQQFAISTTSLFVRSTVSLHPSRSRASTRFW
;
A
#
# COMPACT_ATOMS: atom_id res chain seq x y z
N GLY A 1 -2.54 -8.12 -4.94
CA GLY A 1 -1.99 -7.03 -4.11
C GLY A 1 -3.11 -6.51 -3.25
N SER A 2 -2.83 -6.15 -2.00
CA SER A 2 -3.79 -5.51 -1.09
C SER A 2 -3.95 -4.04 -1.46
N GLU A 3 -5.19 -3.58 -1.60
CA GLU A 3 -5.56 -2.20 -1.91
C GLU A 3 -5.90 -1.45 -0.60
N ILE A 4 -5.28 -0.29 -0.38
CA ILE A 4 -5.56 0.56 0.78
C ILE A 4 -5.73 2.01 0.28
N THR A 5 -6.85 2.63 0.62
CA THR A 5 -7.12 4.05 0.31
C THR A 5 -6.68 4.92 1.48
N LEU A 6 -5.78 5.87 1.22
CA LEU A 6 -5.15 6.73 2.23
C LEU A 6 -5.38 8.20 1.86
N THR A 7 -5.56 9.09 2.85
CA THR A 7 -5.43 10.53 2.61
C THR A 7 -4.00 10.87 2.16
N THR A 8 -3.70 11.99 1.51
CA THR A 8 -2.31 12.32 1.13
C THR A 8 -2.00 13.79 1.43
N ASP A 9 -0.90 14.02 2.15
CA ASP A 9 -0.32 15.35 2.33
C ASP A 9 0.75 15.60 1.25
N ILE A 10 0.72 16.78 0.64
CA ILE A 10 1.60 17.18 -0.45
C ILE A 10 2.33 18.43 0.02
N GLN A 11 3.62 18.31 0.33
CA GLN A 11 4.36 19.36 1.05
C GLN A 11 4.36 20.70 0.32
N GLU A 12 4.38 20.69 -1.02
CA GLU A 12 4.39 21.92 -1.81
C GLU A 12 2.99 22.52 -2.03
N HIS A 13 1.95 21.74 -1.79
CA HIS A 13 0.56 22.17 -1.91
C HIS A 13 -0.23 21.65 -0.70
N PRO A 14 -0.03 22.25 0.49
CA PRO A 14 -0.74 21.84 1.68
C PRO A 14 -2.24 22.07 1.47
N LEU A 15 -2.98 20.98 1.26
CA LEU A 15 -4.43 21.00 1.15
C LEU A 15 -5.04 21.04 2.55
N PRO A 16 -6.16 21.76 2.76
CA PRO A 16 -6.94 21.67 3.99
C PRO A 16 -7.19 20.20 4.37
N LYS A 17 -7.21 19.85 5.67
CA LYS A 17 -7.45 18.47 6.11
C LYS A 17 -8.77 17.87 5.57
N SER A 18 -9.80 18.70 5.36
CA SER A 18 -11.07 18.34 4.73
C SER A 18 -10.98 18.06 3.22
N GLU A 19 -9.87 18.46 2.59
CA GLU A 19 -9.58 18.31 1.16
C GLU A 19 -8.40 17.35 0.92
N GLN A 20 -7.84 16.75 1.98
CA GLN A 20 -6.79 15.76 1.82
C GLN A 20 -7.34 14.59 1.02
N PRO A 21 -6.83 14.38 -0.19
CA PRO A 21 -7.45 13.46 -1.13
C PRO A 21 -7.27 12.03 -0.65
N ALA A 22 -8.36 11.27 -0.67
CA ALA A 22 -8.32 9.82 -0.60
C ALA A 22 -7.68 9.29 -1.90
N VAL A 23 -6.38 9.00 -1.85
CA VAL A 23 -5.58 8.46 -2.95
C VAL A 23 -5.32 6.99 -2.67
N GLN A 24 -5.46 6.16 -3.68
CA GLN A 24 -5.17 4.75 -3.56
C GLN A 24 -3.65 4.54 -3.44
N VAL A 25 -3.23 3.81 -2.42
CA VAL A 25 -1.82 3.48 -2.17
C VAL A 25 -1.61 1.99 -2.36
N ASN A 26 -0.70 1.66 -3.26
CA ASN A 26 -0.38 0.29 -3.63
C ASN A 26 1.05 -0.06 -3.24
N VAL A 27 1.22 -1.21 -2.60
CA VAL A 27 2.53 -1.76 -2.24
C VAL A 27 2.97 -2.72 -3.34
N VAL A 28 4.14 -2.49 -3.94
CA VAL A 28 4.59 -3.24 -5.12
C VAL A 28 6.04 -3.74 -4.98
N ALA A 29 6.31 -4.84 -5.67
CA ALA A 29 7.67 -5.36 -5.86
C ALA A 29 8.38 -4.62 -7.01
N PRO A 30 9.73 -4.70 -7.09
CA PRO A 30 10.45 -4.34 -8.31
C PRO A 30 9.86 -5.03 -9.55
N ASP A 31 10.01 -4.42 -10.73
CA ASP A 31 9.47 -4.89 -12.02
C ASP A 31 7.93 -5.02 -12.11
N PHE A 32 7.16 -4.55 -11.13
CA PHE A 32 5.69 -4.58 -11.18
C PHE A 32 5.13 -3.87 -12.41
N PHE A 33 5.57 -2.64 -12.68
CA PHE A 33 5.08 -1.86 -13.83
C PHE A 33 5.50 -2.49 -15.15
N LYS A 34 6.75 -2.96 -15.24
CA LYS A 34 7.26 -3.71 -16.39
C LYS A 34 6.41 -4.96 -16.68
N THR A 35 6.06 -5.70 -15.63
CA THR A 35 5.22 -6.92 -15.73
C THR A 35 3.83 -6.59 -16.27
N LEU A 36 3.23 -5.50 -15.80
CA LEU A 36 1.93 -5.02 -16.28
C LEU A 36 2.00 -4.19 -17.56
N ARG A 37 3.19 -4.02 -18.13
CA ARG A 37 3.47 -3.17 -19.31
C ARG A 37 2.98 -1.73 -19.14
N VAL A 38 3.05 -1.23 -17.92
CA VAL A 38 2.75 0.18 -17.60
C VAL A 38 4.00 0.99 -17.95
N PRO A 39 3.89 2.02 -18.80
CA PRO A 39 5.04 2.81 -19.22
C PRO A 39 5.54 3.69 -18.07
N LEU A 40 6.85 3.71 -17.85
CA LEU A 40 7.51 4.74 -17.06
C LEU A 40 7.63 6.00 -17.93
N LEU A 41 6.96 7.08 -17.53
CA LEU A 41 6.91 8.33 -18.28
C LEU A 41 8.07 9.26 -17.92
N ARG A 42 8.44 9.29 -16.63
CA ARG A 42 9.55 10.10 -16.11
C ARG A 42 10.21 9.43 -14.90
N GLY A 43 11.50 9.71 -14.70
CA GLY A 43 12.25 9.27 -13.52
C GLY A 43 12.75 7.83 -13.64
N ARG A 44 12.65 7.06 -12.56
CA ARG A 44 13.08 5.66 -12.47
C ARG A 44 12.01 4.75 -11.84
N ASP A 45 12.10 3.46 -12.13
CA ASP A 45 11.34 2.43 -11.40
C ASP A 45 12.00 2.13 -10.04
N PHE A 46 11.28 1.38 -9.19
CA PHE A 46 11.82 0.77 -7.99
C PHE A 46 12.85 -0.29 -8.32
N THR A 47 13.83 -0.40 -7.45
CA THR A 47 14.88 -1.42 -7.51
C THR A 47 15.02 -2.08 -6.14
N GLU A 48 15.79 -3.17 -6.07
CA GLU A 48 16.12 -3.83 -4.80
C GLU A 48 16.87 -2.91 -3.80
N ARG A 49 17.39 -1.78 -4.27
CA ARG A 49 18.07 -0.78 -3.42
C ARG A 49 17.10 0.13 -2.69
N ASP A 50 15.82 0.14 -3.06
CA ASP A 50 14.78 0.93 -2.38
C ASP A 50 14.24 0.15 -1.16
N ASP A 51 15.16 -0.23 -0.27
CA ASP A 51 14.89 -1.03 0.92
C ASP A 51 14.61 -0.17 2.18
N THR A 52 14.51 -0.81 3.35
CA THR A 52 14.27 -0.13 4.64
C THR A 52 15.40 0.81 5.08
N ASN A 53 16.61 0.65 4.54
CA ASN A 53 17.78 1.46 4.88
C ASN A 53 17.95 2.64 3.92
N ALA A 54 17.26 2.62 2.78
CA ALA A 54 17.26 3.70 1.81
C ALA A 54 16.27 4.82 2.19
N PRO A 55 16.45 6.04 1.65
CA PRO A 55 15.45 7.10 1.76
C PRO A 55 14.06 6.61 1.29
N PRO A 56 12.96 6.99 1.98
CA PRO A 56 11.62 6.63 1.57
C PRO A 56 11.25 7.24 0.21
N VAL A 57 10.81 6.40 -0.72
CA VAL A 57 10.46 6.81 -2.08
C VAL A 57 9.04 6.39 -2.46
N ALA A 58 8.51 7.03 -3.50
CA ALA A 58 7.22 6.73 -4.10
C ALA A 58 7.26 6.91 -5.63
N ILE A 59 6.36 6.23 -6.31
CA ILE A 59 6.04 6.43 -7.73
C ILE A 59 4.58 6.80 -7.82
N VAL A 60 4.23 7.75 -8.70
CA VAL A 60 2.84 8.24 -8.85
C VAL A 60 2.37 8.09 -10.29
N THR A 61 1.05 8.06 -10.49
CA THR A 61 0.47 8.02 -11.84
C THR A 61 0.46 9.39 -12.51
N GLN A 62 0.31 9.43 -13.83
CA GLN A 62 0.13 10.68 -14.58
C GLN A 62 -1.13 11.44 -14.13
N SER A 63 -2.23 10.73 -13.83
CA SER A 63 -3.44 11.34 -13.26
C SER A 63 -3.17 12.04 -11.92
N PHE A 64 -2.30 11.49 -11.06
CA PHE A 64 -1.86 12.15 -9.83
C PHE A 64 -1.13 13.47 -10.12
N VAL A 65 -0.19 13.45 -11.07
CA VAL A 65 0.56 14.65 -11.47
C VAL A 65 -0.36 15.73 -12.04
N ASN A 66 -1.29 15.35 -12.91
CA ASN A 66 -2.24 16.27 -13.51
C ASN A 66 -3.15 16.92 -12.45
N LYS A 67 -3.61 16.14 -11.47
CA LYS A 67 -4.53 16.63 -10.45
C LYS A 67 -3.87 17.51 -9.40
N TYR A 68 -2.71 17.09 -8.89
CA TYR A 68 -2.10 17.73 -7.72
C TYR A 68 -0.94 18.65 -8.04
N PHE A 69 -0.24 18.41 -9.14
CA PHE A 69 0.85 19.26 -9.62
C PHE A 69 0.48 20.02 -10.89
N ARG A 70 -0.79 19.98 -11.33
CA ARG A 70 -1.28 20.67 -12.54
C ARG A 70 -0.44 20.36 -13.79
N GLY A 71 0.12 19.14 -13.86
CA GLY A 71 1.00 18.70 -14.95
C GLY A 71 2.48 19.10 -14.81
N GLU A 72 2.84 19.88 -13.78
CA GLU A 72 4.22 20.27 -13.49
C GLU A 72 5.11 19.07 -13.15
N ASN A 73 6.43 19.28 -13.15
CA ASN A 73 7.40 18.24 -12.83
C ASN A 73 7.24 17.78 -11.37
N ALA A 74 6.77 16.55 -11.15
CA ALA A 74 6.61 15.99 -9.81
C ALA A 74 7.86 15.33 -9.23
N LEU A 75 8.89 15.06 -10.05
CA LEU A 75 10.10 14.36 -9.58
C LEU A 75 10.84 15.19 -8.52
N GLY A 76 11.31 14.53 -7.46
CA GLY A 76 12.00 15.16 -6.33
C GLY A 76 11.07 15.84 -5.32
N LYS A 77 9.78 16.01 -5.65
CA LYS A 77 8.77 16.53 -4.71
C LYS A 77 8.42 15.47 -3.68
N ARG A 78 7.96 15.91 -2.50
CA ARG A 78 7.69 15.03 -1.37
C ARG A 78 6.21 14.94 -1.05
N ILE A 79 5.74 13.71 -0.86
CA ILE A 79 4.37 13.37 -0.48
C ILE A 79 4.38 12.50 0.77
N LYS A 80 3.28 12.55 1.52
CA LYS A 80 3.05 11.68 2.65
C LYS A 80 1.65 11.10 2.53
N PRO A 81 1.53 9.85 2.05
CA PRO A 81 0.26 9.16 2.06
C PRO A 81 -0.14 8.95 3.53
N SER A 82 -1.11 9.73 3.97
CA SER A 82 -1.71 9.78 5.28
C SER A 82 -2.74 8.66 5.46
N GLY A 83 -2.63 7.96 6.57
CA GLY A 83 -3.50 6.86 6.93
C GLY A 83 -2.66 5.60 7.01
N SER A 84 -2.76 4.95 8.15
CA SER A 84 -1.88 3.86 8.48
C SER A 84 -2.74 2.63 8.77
N VAL A 85 -2.31 1.51 8.19
CA VAL A 85 -2.68 0.18 8.67
C VAL A 85 -1.70 -0.26 9.78
N THR A 86 -0.79 0.64 10.18
CA THR A 86 0.32 0.40 11.11
C THR A 86 0.41 1.49 12.19
N PRO A 87 0.80 1.18 13.44
CA PRO A 87 1.08 2.19 14.45
C PRO A 87 2.28 3.04 14.02
N GLY A 88 2.11 4.37 13.97
CA GLY A 88 3.17 5.32 13.64
C GLY A 88 2.77 6.31 12.54
N GLU A 89 3.56 7.38 12.43
CA GLU A 89 3.36 8.42 11.41
C GLU A 89 4.06 8.01 10.10
N PRO A 90 3.36 7.95 8.95
CA PRO A 90 4.00 7.54 7.69
C PRO A 90 5.12 8.52 7.31
N PRO A 91 6.25 8.03 6.78
CA PRO A 91 7.37 8.89 6.42
C PRO A 91 7.02 9.77 5.20
N MET A 92 7.66 10.94 5.11
CA MET A 92 7.70 11.74 3.89
C MET A 92 8.50 11.01 2.81
N ARG A 93 7.87 10.75 1.66
CA ARG A 93 8.43 10.03 0.53
C ARG A 93 8.75 10.96 -0.64
N GLU A 94 9.91 10.79 -1.26
CA GLU A 94 10.27 11.48 -2.50
C GLU A 94 9.64 10.78 -3.71
N ILE A 95 9.08 11.55 -4.63
CA ILE A 95 8.60 11.04 -5.91
C ILE A 95 9.79 10.81 -6.84
N VAL A 96 10.11 9.55 -7.12
CA VAL A 96 11.25 9.15 -7.97
C VAL A 96 10.84 8.72 -9.38
N GLY A 97 9.54 8.53 -9.61
CA GLY A 97 9.02 8.11 -10.91
C GLY A 97 7.57 8.52 -11.14
N VAL A 98 7.24 8.67 -12.42
CA VAL A 98 5.86 8.89 -12.91
C VAL A 98 5.55 7.82 -13.93
N VAL A 99 4.45 7.09 -13.74
CA VAL A 99 3.99 6.01 -14.62
C VAL A 99 2.67 6.34 -15.29
N GLY A 100 2.36 5.64 -16.37
CA GLY A 100 1.03 5.66 -16.97
C GLY A 100 -0.04 5.17 -16.00
N ASP A 101 -1.29 5.54 -16.27
CA ASP A 101 -2.44 5.14 -15.45
C ASP A 101 -2.79 3.66 -15.67
N LEU A 102 -3.12 2.94 -14.58
CA LEU A 102 -3.61 1.57 -14.64
C LEU A 102 -5.14 1.55 -14.59
N HIS A 103 -5.78 0.97 -15.61
CA HIS A 103 -7.22 0.70 -15.61
C HIS A 103 -7.48 -0.77 -15.25
N LEU A 104 -7.50 -1.10 -13.96
CA LEU A 104 -7.65 -2.49 -13.50
C LEU A 104 -9.10 -2.96 -13.40
N THR A 105 -10.09 -2.07 -13.35
CA THR A 105 -11.50 -2.45 -13.07
C THR A 105 -12.53 -1.84 -14.02
N THR A 106 -12.31 -0.65 -14.60
CA THR A 106 -13.25 -0.03 -15.56
C THR A 106 -12.52 0.77 -16.65
N LEU A 107 -12.83 0.51 -17.92
CA LEU A 107 -12.34 1.28 -19.08
C LEU A 107 -13.05 2.64 -19.27
N ARG A 108 -14.11 2.90 -18.49
CA ARG A 108 -15.03 4.03 -18.68
C ARG A 108 -14.88 5.16 -17.67
N GLU A 109 -14.17 4.95 -16.57
CA GLU A 109 -13.96 6.00 -15.57
C GLU A 109 -12.61 6.67 -15.79
N ALA A 110 -12.54 7.96 -15.43
CA ALA A 110 -11.29 8.71 -15.48
C ALA A 110 -10.24 8.00 -14.60
N ALA A 111 -9.01 7.91 -15.11
CA ALA A 111 -7.89 7.37 -14.36
C ALA A 111 -7.80 8.01 -12.97
N GLN A 112 -7.93 7.18 -11.94
CA GLN A 112 -7.83 7.66 -10.57
C GLN A 112 -6.37 7.91 -10.21
N PRO A 113 -6.04 8.99 -9.49
CA PRO A 113 -4.72 9.19 -8.92
C PRO A 113 -4.31 8.02 -8.03
N GLN A 114 -3.11 7.49 -8.25
CA GLN A 114 -2.55 6.41 -7.43
C GLN A 114 -1.12 6.72 -7.01
N ILE A 115 -0.75 6.21 -5.84
CA ILE A 115 0.60 6.23 -5.31
C ILE A 115 1.06 4.77 -5.15
N TYR A 116 2.31 4.53 -5.51
CA TYR A 116 2.97 3.25 -5.34
C TYR A 116 4.16 3.41 -4.40
N ILE A 117 4.36 2.41 -3.54
CA ILE A 117 5.47 2.35 -2.60
C ILE A 117 6.16 0.98 -2.68
N PRO A 118 7.50 0.93 -2.53
CA PRO A 118 8.21 -0.33 -2.61
C PRO A 118 7.91 -1.18 -1.36
N HIS A 119 7.65 -2.48 -1.57
CA HIS A 119 7.23 -3.40 -0.51
C HIS A 119 8.21 -3.49 0.66
N GLN A 120 9.52 -3.36 0.41
CA GLN A 120 10.52 -3.37 1.47
C GLN A 120 10.36 -2.17 2.42
N GLN A 121 9.85 -1.03 1.94
CA GLN A 121 9.59 0.16 2.76
C GLN A 121 8.18 0.18 3.34
N PHE A 122 7.40 -0.88 3.17
CA PHE A 122 6.09 -1.03 3.78
C PHE A 122 6.20 -1.99 4.97
N ALA A 123 6.40 -1.42 6.16
CA ALA A 123 6.34 -2.21 7.38
C ALA A 123 4.89 -2.67 7.60
N ILE A 124 4.64 -3.98 7.60
CA ILE A 124 3.39 -4.55 8.13
C ILE A 124 3.67 -4.88 9.59
N SER A 125 3.35 -3.98 10.50
CA SER A 125 3.45 -4.25 11.93
C SER A 125 2.23 -5.05 12.39
N THR A 126 2.08 -6.29 11.93
CA THR A 126 1.20 -7.26 12.58
C THR A 126 2.04 -8.10 13.52
N THR A 127 1.99 -7.78 14.82
CA THR A 127 2.29 -8.76 15.86
C THR A 127 1.20 -9.83 15.79
N SER A 128 1.42 -10.92 15.05
CA SER A 128 0.53 -12.08 15.05
C SER A 128 0.99 -13.06 16.13
N LEU A 129 0.22 -13.17 17.23
CA LEU A 129 0.40 -14.22 18.23
C LEU A 129 -0.34 -15.48 17.76
N PHE A 130 0.40 -16.53 17.43
CA PHE A 130 -0.17 -17.86 17.16
C PHE A 130 -0.23 -18.66 18.47
N VAL A 131 -1.44 -18.94 18.96
CA VAL A 131 -1.64 -19.84 20.11
C VAL A 131 -1.95 -21.24 19.58
N ARG A 132 -1.08 -22.21 19.89
CA ARG A 132 -1.38 -23.63 19.72
C ARG A 132 -1.90 -24.17 21.05
N SER A 133 -3.20 -24.44 21.14
CA SER A 133 -3.74 -25.26 22.23
C SER A 133 -3.76 -26.72 21.79
N THR A 134 -3.12 -27.59 22.56
CA THR A 134 -3.42 -29.02 22.49
C THR A 134 -4.69 -29.24 23.29
N VAL A 135 -5.83 -29.34 22.60
CA VAL A 135 -7.05 -29.87 23.22
C VAL A 135 -6.79 -31.35 23.47
N SER A 136 -6.45 -31.67 24.72
CA SER A 136 -6.46 -33.07 25.16
C SER A 136 -7.92 -33.46 25.34
N LEU A 137 -8.53 -34.03 24.31
CA LEU A 137 -9.83 -34.69 24.45
C LEU A 137 -9.62 -35.90 25.34
N HIS A 138 -9.93 -35.76 26.63
CA HIS A 138 -10.06 -36.90 27.52
C HIS A 138 -11.45 -37.49 27.32
N PRO A 139 -11.62 -38.67 26.69
CA PRO A 139 -12.94 -39.25 26.51
C PRO A 139 -13.50 -39.68 27.87
N SER A 140 -14.53 -39.00 28.34
CA SER A 140 -15.32 -39.45 29.49
C SER A 140 -16.04 -40.75 29.13
N ARG A 141 -15.60 -41.88 29.70
CA ARG A 141 -16.34 -43.15 29.64
C ARG A 141 -17.68 -42.98 30.35
N SER A 142 -18.79 -43.01 29.62
CA SER A 142 -20.09 -43.31 30.24
C SER A 142 -20.17 -44.83 30.46
N ARG A 143 -20.30 -45.24 31.72
CA ARG A 143 -20.72 -46.60 32.07
C ARG A 143 -22.25 -46.60 32.14
N ALA A 144 -22.91 -47.15 31.12
CA ALA A 144 -24.30 -47.58 31.25
C ALA A 144 -24.31 -48.94 31.97
N SER A 145 -24.85 -48.95 33.19
CA SER A 145 -25.15 -50.15 33.95
C SER A 145 -26.57 -50.60 33.59
N THR A 146 -26.72 -51.76 32.96
CA THR A 146 -28.01 -52.46 32.91
C THR A 146 -27.77 -53.87 33.42
N ARG A 147 -28.28 -54.14 34.63
CA ARG A 147 -28.40 -55.49 35.17
C ARG A 147 -29.64 -56.14 34.56
N PHE A 148 -29.49 -57.35 34.04
CA PHE A 148 -30.57 -58.31 33.89
C PHE A 148 -30.53 -59.22 35.12
N TRP A 149 -31.64 -59.33 35.84
CA TRP A 149 -32.35 -60.55 36.28
C TRP A 149 -33.70 -60.10 36.83
#